data_AF-A0A6J5A8U5-F1
#
_entry.id   AF-A0A6J5A8U5-F1
#
_cell.length_a   1.000
_cell.length_b   1.000
_cell.length_c   1.000
_cell.angle_alpha   90.00
_cell.angle_beta   90.00
_cell.angle_gamma   90.00
#
_symmetry.space_group_name_H-M   'P 1'
#
loop_
_entity.id
_entity.type
_entity.pdbx_description
1 polymer ?
#
loop_
_entity_poly.entity_id
_entity_poly.type
_entity_poly.pdbx_seq_one_letter_code
_entity_poly.pdbx_strand_id
1 'polypeptide(L)' 'MSVSVRVEYQYCQHGKKAVQTGSDVLTVSEDSKSAILAMLRLLHPRWESIKVLSTSPATSSETTSSD' A
#
# COMPACT_ATOMS: atom_id res chain seq x y z
N MET A 1 5.58 -0.09 -17.43
CA MET A 1 4.26 0.51 -17.12
C MET A 1 4.12 0.49 -15.61
N SER A 2 3.63 1.54 -14.96
CA SER A 2 3.40 1.57 -13.51
C SER A 2 1.92 1.66 -13.21
N VAL A 3 1.47 0.99 -12.16
CA VAL A 3 0.07 0.95 -11.73
C VAL A 3 -0.06 1.56 -10.35
N SER A 4 -1.11 2.35 -10.16
CA SER A 4 -1.47 2.88 -8.85
C SER A 4 -2.47 1.96 -8.18
N VAL A 5 -2.14 1.50 -6.98
CA VAL A 5 -2.95 0.55 -6.21
C VAL A 5 -3.19 1.11 -4.82
N ARG A 6 -4.44 1.07 -4.37
CA ARG A 6 -4.80 1.31 -2.98
C ARG A 6 -4.56 0.02 -2.20
N VAL A 7 -3.76 0.10 -1.14
CA VAL A 7 -3.32 -1.05 -0.36
C VAL A 7 -3.72 -0.83 1.08
N GLU A 8 -4.38 -1.82 1.67
CA GLU A 8 -4.58 -1.88 3.12
C GLU A 8 -3.57 -2.85 3.71
N TYR A 9 -2.96 -2.45 4.83
CA TYR A 9 -1.88 -3.20 5.44
C TYR A 9 -1.92 -3.13 6.95
N GLN A 10 -1.21 -4.07 7.58
CA GLN A 10 -0.88 -4.05 8.99
C GLN A 10 0.63 -3.96 9.17
N TYR A 11 1.06 -3.30 10.24
CA TYR A 11 2.47 -3.22 10.58
C TYR A 11 2.72 -3.18 12.09
N CYS A 12 3.90 -3.65 12.51
CA CYS A 12 4.46 -3.35 13.84
C CYS A 12 5.62 -2.37 13.69
N GLN A 13 5.61 -1.30 14.49
CA GLN A 13 6.73 -0.36 14.56
C GLN A 13 7.85 -0.94 15.42
N HIS A 14 9.11 -0.69 15.03
CA HIS A 14 10.26 -1.09 15.83
C HIS A 14 10.17 -0.57 17.26
N GLY A 15 10.29 -1.48 18.23
CA GLY A 15 10.12 -1.19 19.66
C GLY A 15 8.67 -1.07 20.15
N LYS A 16 7.67 -1.26 19.28
CA LYS A 16 6.24 -1.31 19.65
C LYS A 16 5.65 -2.68 19.36
N LYS A 17 5.05 -3.29 20.39
CA LYS A 17 4.37 -4.59 20.29
C LYS A 17 2.97 -4.51 19.68
N ALA A 18 2.44 -3.31 19.47
CA ALA A 18 1.10 -3.11 18.93
C ALA A 18 1.08 -3.24 17.41
N VAL A 19 0.19 -4.10 16.90
CA VAL A 19 -0.15 -4.16 15.48
C VAL A 19 -1.01 -2.95 15.14
N GLN A 20 -0.60 -2.19 14.14
CA GLN A 20 -1.35 -1.07 13.60
C GLN A 20 -1.86 -1.42 12.20
N THR A 21 -2.99 -0.83 11.81
CA THR A 21 -3.54 -0.96 10.46
C THR A 21 -3.49 0.39 9.75
N GLY A 22 -3.41 0.37 8.43
CA GLY A 22 -3.38 1.58 7.61
C GLY A 22 -3.77 1.29 6.16
N SER A 23 -3.99 2.35 5.40
CA SER A 23 -4.21 2.26 3.95
C SER A 23 -3.44 3.36 3.25
N ASP A 24 -2.84 3.06 2.11
CA ASP A 24 -2.13 4.03 1.28
C ASP A 24 -2.32 3.75 -0.22
N VAL A 25 -2.01 4.72 -1.07
CA VAL A 25 -1.97 4.57 -2.53
C VAL A 25 -0.51 4.48 -2.96
N LEU A 26 -0.13 3.32 -3.48
CA LEU A 26 1.24 3.05 -3.94
C LEU A 26 1.28 3.00 -5.46
N THR A 27 2.29 3.65 -6.04
CA THR A 27 2.64 3.44 -7.44
C THR A 27 3.69 2.34 -7.52
N VAL A 28 3.33 1.19 -8.09
CA VAL A 28 4.22 0.03 -8.24
C VAL A 28 4.42 -0.30 -9.71
N SER A 29 5.53 -0.95 -10.05
CA SER A 29 5.79 -1.41 -11.42
C SER A 29 4.86 -2.53 -11.86
N GLU A 30 4.34 -3.31 -10.90
CA GLU A 30 3.44 -4.44 -11.12
C GLU A 30 2.53 -4.59 -9.89
N ASP A 31 1.24 -4.88 -10.11
CA ASP A 31 0.30 -5.18 -9.02
C ASP A 31 0.52 -6.58 -8.47
N SER A 32 1.67 -6.77 -7.84
CA SER A 32 2.03 -8.00 -7.13
C SER A 32 2.28 -7.69 -5.67
N LYS A 33 1.87 -8.61 -4.79
CA LYS A 33 2.07 -8.46 -3.33
C LYS A 33 3.55 -8.27 -2.97
N SER A 34 4.46 -8.86 -3.73
CA SER A 34 5.91 -8.71 -3.55
C SER A 34 6.37 -7.28 -3.88
N ALA A 35 5.94 -6.71 -4.99
CA ALA A 35 6.25 -5.33 -5.36
C ALA A 35 5.68 -4.32 -4.35
N ILE A 36 4.44 -4.55 -3.91
CA ILE A 36 3.77 -3.73 -2.88
C ILE A 36 4.52 -3.80 -1.54
N LEU A 37 4.88 -5.00 -1.07
CA LEU A 37 5.65 -5.17 0.16
C LEU A 37 7.03 -4.52 0.08
N ALA A 38 7.71 -4.64 -1.06
CA ALA A 38 9.00 -4.00 -1.28
C ALA A 38 8.88 -2.47 -1.18
N MET A 39 7.83 -1.90 -1.80
CA MET A 39 7.56 -0.47 -1.73
C MET A 39 7.25 0.00 -0.30
N LEU A 40 6.38 -0.72 0.43
CA LEU A 40 6.06 -0.40 1.83
C LEU A 40 7.31 -0.42 2.73
N ARG A 41 8.22 -1.38 2.52
CA ARG A 41 9.48 -1.45 3.27
C ARG A 41 10.41 -0.28 2.96
N LEU A 42 10.46 0.17 1.71
CA LEU A 42 11.26 1.32 1.29
C LEU A 42 10.76 2.61 1.94
N LEU A 43 9.43 2.81 1.96
CA LEU A 43 8.80 4.00 2.54
C LEU A 43 8.82 4.00 4.08
N HIS A 44 8.81 2.82 4.69
CA HIS A 44 8.71 2.66 6.14
C HIS A 44 9.80 1.75 6.72
N PRO A 45 11.07 2.18 6.72
CA PRO A 45 12.20 1.36 7.17
C PRO A 45 12.17 1.02 8.67
N ARG A 46 11.30 1.65 9.46
CA ARG A 46 11.12 1.41 10.90
C ARG A 46 10.01 0.39 11.22
N TRP A 47 9.39 -0.22 10.22
CA TRP A 47 8.39 -1.27 10.43
C TRP A 47 9.08 -2.63 10.44
N GLU A 48 8.92 -3.38 11.53
CA GLU A 48 9.53 -4.71 11.69
C GLU A 48 8.72 -5.80 10.97
N SER A 49 7.41 -5.74 11.11
CA SER A 49 6.48 -6.64 10.43
C SER A 49 5.54 -5.82 9.56
N ILE A 50 5.30 -6.28 8.33
CA ILE A 50 4.38 -5.66 7.38
C ILE A 50 3.58 -6.78 6.73
N LYS A 51 2.26 -6.64 6.70
CA LYS A 51 1.34 -7.59 6.09
C LYS A 51 0.34 -6.83 5.22
N VAL A 52 0.26 -7.20 3.95
CA VAL A 52 -0.79 -6.69 3.04
C VAL A 52 -2.09 -7.44 3.32
N LEU A 53 -3.16 -6.70 3.59
CA LEU A 53 -4.50 -7.23 3.83
C LEU A 53 -5.30 -7.31 2.53
N SER A 54 -5.42 -6.17 1.85
CA SER A 54 -6.21 -6.03 0.63
C SER A 54 -5.50 -5.09 -0.34
N THR A 55 -5.75 -5.30 -1.62
CA THR A 55 -5.29 -4.43 -2.70
C THR A 55 -6.49 -4.15 -3.61
N SER A 56 -6.63 -2.90 -4.02
CA SER A 56 -7.61 -2.46 -4.99
C SER A 56 -6.89 -1.59 -6.02
N PRO A 57 -7.27 -1.63 -7.31
CA PRO A 57 -6.85 -0.59 -8.23
C PRO A 57 -7.22 0.77 -7.62
N ALA A 58 -6.27 1.71 -7.61
CA ALA A 58 -6.58 3.07 -7.23
C ALA A 58 -7.39 3.65 -8.39
N THR A 59 -8.72 3.70 -8.22
CA THR A 59 -9.58 4.36 -9.19
C THR A 59 -9.05 5.78 -9.33
N SER A 60 -8.46 6.10 -10.48
CA SER A 60 -8.37 7.49 -10.89
C SER A 60 -9.82 7.90 -11.00
N SER A 61 -10.29 8.75 -10.08
CA SER A 61 -11.60 9.38 -10.21
C SER A 61 -11.54 10.26 -11.46
N GLU A 62 -11.72 9.65 -12.63
CA GLU A 62 -12.09 10.34 -13.84
C GLU A 62 -13.48 10.88 -13.52
N THR A 63 -13.52 12.15 -13.12
CA THR A 63 -14.76 12.89 -12.99
C THR A 63 -15.24 13.07 -14.42
N THR A 64 -15.99 12.10 -14.94
CA THR A 64 -16.79 12.30 -16.13
C THR A 64 -17.83 13.33 -15.75
N SER A 65 -17.51 14.59 -16.05
CA SER A 65 -18.52 15.64 -16.16
C SER A 65 -19.55 15.15 -17.18
N SER A 66 -20.74 14.81 -16.67
CA SER A 66 -21.92 14.65 -17.50
C SER A 66 -22.23 15.99 -18.16
N ASP A 67 -22.32 16.00 -19.48
CA ASP A 67 -23.04 17.01 -20.27
C ASP A 67 -24.22 16.30 -20.95
#